data_AF-A0A4Q6C8I4-F1
#
_entry.id   AF-A0A4Q6C8I4-F1
#
_cell.length_a   1.000
_cell.length_b   1.000
_cell.length_c   1.000
_cell.angle_alpha   90.00
_cell.angle_beta   90.00
_cell.angle_gamma   90.00
#
_symmetry.space_group_name_H-M   'P 1'
#
loop_
_entity.id
_entity.type
_entity.pdbx_description
1 polymer ?
#
loop_
_entity_poly.entity_id
_entity_poly.type
_entity_poly.pdbx_seq_one_letter_code
_entity_poly.pdbx_strand_id
1 'polypeptide(L)'
;TWDDLYFLIWLNDVEPNLPKDRPLIIYHYPPSQAALAVTEIGDDGNRWAKRFEFYIAGIELGNAFEELTDPIEQRARFENDQKVRRETYGDTYPVSPIDEDFLNALAEGMPPSGGIAVGVDRMVQLFANEPELAKTLWLESEPGKIE
;
A
#
# COMPACT_ATOMS: atom_id res chain seq x y z
N THR A 1 -7.62 1.97 -16.78
CA THR A 1 -8.22 0.77 -16.14
C THR A 1 -9.15 1.22 -15.02
N TRP A 2 -9.82 0.29 -14.33
CA TRP A 2 -10.56 0.62 -13.10
C TRP A 2 -9.65 1.30 -12.07
N ASP A 3 -8.45 0.74 -11.85
CA ASP A 3 -7.49 1.27 -10.90
C ASP A 3 -6.96 2.65 -11.30
N ASP A 4 -6.73 2.92 -12.58
CA ASP A 4 -6.34 4.26 -13.03
C ASP A 4 -7.41 5.31 -12.69
N LEU A 5 -8.69 4.98 -12.89
CA LEU A 5 -9.79 5.88 -12.55
C LEU A 5 -9.91 6.05 -11.04
N TYR A 6 -9.76 4.97 -10.28
CA TYR A 6 -9.71 5.03 -8.83
C TYR A 6 -8.61 5.99 -8.36
N PHE A 7 -7.38 5.84 -8.84
CA PHE A 7 -6.26 6.70 -8.46
C PHE A 7 -6.45 8.14 -8.91
N LEU A 8 -6.99 8.37 -10.11
CA LEU A 8 -7.29 9.72 -10.57
C LEU A 8 -8.28 10.42 -9.65
N ILE A 9 -9.37 9.76 -9.26
CA ILE A 9 -10.35 10.33 -8.33
C ILE A 9 -9.74 10.48 -6.93
N TRP A 10 -9.02 9.46 -6.46
CA TRP A 10 -8.41 9.45 -5.14
C TRP A 10 -7.45 10.62 -4.94
N LEU A 11 -6.48 10.77 -5.86
CA LEU A 11 -5.41 11.75 -5.76
C LEU A 11 -5.87 13.18 -6.04
N ASN A 12 -6.90 13.38 -6.88
CA ASN A 12 -7.35 14.72 -7.25
C ASN A 12 -8.53 15.20 -6.40
N ASP A 13 -9.44 14.32 -6.02
CA ASP A 13 -10.72 14.71 -5.41
C ASP A 13 -10.88 14.24 -3.97
N VAL A 14 -10.28 13.12 -3.56
CA VAL A 14 -10.44 12.56 -2.20
C VAL A 14 -9.34 13.03 -1.26
N GLU A 15 -8.09 12.61 -1.51
CA GLU A 15 -6.95 12.83 -0.63
C GLU A 15 -6.68 14.33 -0.33
N PRO A 16 -6.72 15.26 -1.31
CA PRO A 16 -6.50 16.68 -1.03
C PRO A 16 -7.54 17.33 -0.11
N ASN A 17 -8.76 16.74 -0.07
CA ASN A 17 -9.92 17.24 0.65
C ASN A 17 -10.14 16.54 2.00
N LEU A 18 -9.26 15.63 2.41
CA LEU A 18 -9.30 15.02 3.74
C LEU A 18 -9.12 16.09 4.84
N PRO A 19 -9.84 15.97 5.98
CA PRO A 19 -9.62 16.83 7.14
C PRO A 19 -8.15 16.88 7.58
N LYS A 20 -7.59 18.09 7.71
CA LYS A 20 -6.18 18.31 8.09
C LYS A 20 -6.00 18.74 9.54
N ASP A 21 -7.10 19.02 10.24
CA ASP A 21 -7.16 19.50 11.61
C ASP A 21 -7.19 18.38 12.66
N ARG A 22 -7.25 17.10 12.22
CA ARG A 22 -7.28 15.92 13.09
C ARG A 22 -6.64 14.70 12.42
N PRO A 23 -6.18 13.71 13.21
CA PRO A 23 -5.81 12.41 12.68
C PRO A 23 -7.01 11.72 12.01
N LEU A 24 -6.75 10.99 10.93
CA LEU A 24 -7.75 10.23 10.19
C LEU A 24 -7.27 8.81 9.96
N ILE A 25 -8.21 7.87 10.02
CA ILE A 25 -8.03 6.50 9.54
C ILE A 25 -9.00 6.33 8.38
N ILE A 26 -8.45 5.95 7.24
CA ILE A 26 -9.23 5.54 6.06
C ILE A 26 -9.14 4.03 6.00
N TYR A 27 -10.27 3.35 5.87
CA TYR A 27 -10.37 1.90 5.87
C TYR A 27 -11.41 1.45 4.86
N HIS A 28 -11.52 0.13 4.63
CA HIS A 28 -12.36 -0.48 3.60
C HIS A 28 -11.98 -0.04 2.19
N TYR A 29 -10.75 -0.38 1.79
CA TYR A 29 -10.31 -0.18 0.42
C TYR A 29 -10.98 -1.19 -0.51
N PRO A 30 -11.25 -0.84 -1.78
CA PRO A 30 -11.79 -1.81 -2.73
C PRO A 30 -10.82 -2.98 -2.94
N PRO A 31 -11.28 -4.15 -3.40
CA PRO A 31 -10.45 -5.35 -3.49
C PRO A 31 -9.23 -5.21 -4.40
N SER A 32 -9.33 -4.37 -5.44
CA SER A 32 -8.19 -4.08 -6.32
C SER A 32 -7.07 -3.30 -5.62
N GLN A 33 -7.39 -2.68 -4.48
CA GLN A 33 -6.47 -1.95 -3.61
C GLN A 33 -6.18 -2.74 -2.32
N ALA A 34 -6.41 -4.06 -2.31
CA ALA A 34 -6.14 -4.89 -1.16
C ALA A 34 -4.64 -5.07 -0.89
N ALA A 35 -3.79 -4.95 -1.91
CA ALA A 35 -2.39 -5.37 -1.83
C ALA A 35 -2.30 -6.81 -1.27
N LEU A 36 -1.67 -6.98 -0.10
CA LEU A 36 -1.54 -8.25 0.61
C LEU A 36 -2.60 -8.44 1.71
N ALA A 37 -3.62 -7.60 1.77
CA ALA A 37 -4.67 -7.70 2.77
C ALA A 37 -5.68 -8.81 2.47
N VAL A 38 -6.23 -9.39 3.53
CA VAL A 38 -7.47 -10.19 3.48
C VAL A 38 -8.60 -9.33 2.91
N THR A 39 -9.49 -9.96 2.12
CA THR A 39 -10.74 -9.34 1.69
C THR A 39 -11.94 -10.04 2.31
N GLU A 40 -12.96 -9.27 2.67
CA GLU A 40 -14.21 -9.78 3.24
C GLU A 40 -15.43 -9.10 2.64
N ILE A 41 -16.60 -9.70 2.84
CA ILE A 41 -17.88 -9.06 2.50
C ILE A 41 -18.33 -8.27 3.72
N GLY A 42 -18.47 -6.95 3.56
CA GLY A 42 -18.99 -6.06 4.59
C GLY A 42 -20.50 -6.16 4.75
N ASP A 43 -21.02 -5.51 5.80
CA ASP A 43 -22.45 -5.46 6.11
C ASP A 43 -23.30 -4.80 5.01
N ASP A 44 -22.66 -3.98 4.17
CA ASP A 44 -23.26 -3.35 2.99
C ASP A 44 -23.34 -4.28 1.77
N GLY A 45 -22.86 -5.52 1.89
CA GLY A 45 -22.81 -6.52 0.84
C GLY A 45 -21.67 -6.32 -0.16
N ASN A 46 -20.84 -5.29 0.00
CA ASN A 46 -19.69 -5.05 -0.85
C ASN A 46 -18.46 -5.81 -0.34
N ARG A 47 -17.52 -6.11 -1.24
CA ARG A 47 -16.24 -6.71 -0.87
C ARG A 47 -15.23 -5.61 -0.54
N TRP A 48 -14.63 -5.68 0.63
CA TRP A 48 -13.65 -4.73 1.13
C TRP A 48 -12.35 -5.41 1.53
N ALA A 49 -11.24 -4.72 1.36
CA ALA A 49 -9.96 -5.11 1.93
C ALA A 49 -9.91 -4.68 3.40
N LYS A 50 -9.42 -5.57 4.26
CA LYS A 50 -9.06 -5.27 5.65
C LYS A 50 -7.73 -4.51 5.72
N ARG A 51 -7.74 -3.35 5.07
CA ARG A 51 -6.64 -2.40 4.97
C ARG A 51 -7.10 -1.10 5.60
N PHE A 52 -6.19 -0.43 6.27
CA PHE A 52 -6.36 0.97 6.60
C PHE A 52 -5.08 1.78 6.40
N GLU A 53 -5.23 3.05 6.08
CA GLU A 53 -4.16 4.04 6.10
C GLU A 53 -4.45 5.08 7.17
N PHE A 54 -3.39 5.59 7.81
CA PHE A 54 -3.52 6.65 8.79
C PHE A 54 -2.82 7.92 8.34
N TYR A 55 -3.52 9.04 8.57
CA TYR A 55 -3.14 10.36 8.11
C TYR A 55 -3.12 11.34 9.28
N ILE A 56 -2.16 12.26 9.27
CA ILE A 56 -2.15 13.43 10.16
C ILE A 56 -1.76 14.65 9.34
N ALA A 57 -2.49 15.76 9.50
CA ALA A 57 -2.26 17.01 8.76
C ALA A 57 -2.26 16.86 7.23
N GLY A 58 -3.00 15.88 6.70
CA GLY A 58 -3.03 15.57 5.27
C GLY A 58 -1.81 14.80 4.75
N ILE A 59 -0.95 14.27 5.63
CA ILE A 59 0.18 13.42 5.29
C ILE A 59 -0.16 11.98 5.66
N GLU A 60 -0.05 11.06 4.69
CA GLU A 60 -0.12 9.62 4.92
C GLU A 60 1.13 9.19 5.71
N LEU A 61 0.92 8.69 6.92
CA LEU A 61 1.99 8.28 7.84
C LEU A 61 2.14 6.77 7.93
N GLY A 62 1.16 6.01 7.48
CA GLY A 62 1.36 4.58 7.32
C GLY A 62 0.12 3.81 6.90
N ASN A 63 0.39 2.55 6.61
CA ASN A 63 -0.51 1.65 5.91
C ASN A 63 -0.47 0.29 6.60
N ALA A 64 -1.65 -0.25 6.89
CA ALA A 64 -1.83 -1.41 7.72
C ALA A 64 -2.84 -2.38 7.10
N PHE A 65 -2.64 -3.67 7.37
CA PHE A 65 -3.44 -4.74 6.80
C PHE A 65 -3.68 -5.85 7.82
N GLU A 66 -4.81 -6.54 7.71
CA GLU A 66 -4.90 -7.95 8.12
C GLU A 66 -4.24 -8.78 7.02
N GLU A 67 -3.14 -9.47 7.36
CA GLU A 67 -2.26 -10.13 6.40
C GLU A 67 -2.94 -11.34 5.75
N LEU A 68 -2.82 -11.46 4.42
CA LEU A 68 -3.30 -12.62 3.69
C LEU A 68 -2.40 -13.82 3.99
N THR A 69 -2.93 -14.78 4.74
CA THR A 69 -2.21 -16.01 5.12
C THR A 69 -2.47 -17.19 4.18
N ASP A 70 -3.39 -17.07 3.21
CA ASP A 70 -3.70 -18.14 2.26
C ASP A 70 -2.68 -18.15 1.09
N PRO A 71 -1.79 -19.15 1.00
CA PRO A 71 -0.76 -19.21 -0.03
C PRO A 71 -1.34 -19.39 -1.45
N ILE A 72 -2.52 -20.00 -1.59
CA ILE A 72 -3.17 -20.22 -2.88
C ILE A 72 -3.73 -18.90 -3.39
N GLU A 73 -4.44 -18.16 -2.54
CA GLU A 73 -4.94 -16.83 -2.90
C GLU A 73 -3.79 -15.87 -3.17
N GLN A 74 -2.73 -15.90 -2.35
CA GLN A 74 -1.56 -15.05 -2.51
C GLN A 74 -0.85 -15.29 -3.85
N ARG A 75 -0.68 -16.57 -4.25
CA ARG A 75 -0.13 -16.92 -5.57
C ARG A 75 -1.01 -16.38 -6.71
N ALA A 76 -2.32 -16.58 -6.63
CA ALA A 76 -3.24 -16.11 -7.66
C ALA A 76 -3.17 -14.59 -7.85
N ARG A 77 -3.02 -13.83 -6.74
CA ARG A 77 -2.81 -12.38 -6.79
C ARG A 77 -1.49 -12.00 -7.47
N PHE A 78 -0.39 -12.66 -7.13
CA PHE A 78 0.90 -12.42 -7.79
C PHE A 78 0.86 -12.72 -9.29
N GLU A 79 0.25 -13.83 -9.70
CA GLU A 79 0.12 -14.19 -11.12
C GLU A 79 -0.72 -13.16 -11.89
N ASN A 80 -1.81 -12.69 -11.29
CA ASN A 80 -2.64 -11.65 -11.86
C ASN A 80 -1.88 -10.32 -12.01
N ASP A 81 -1.15 -9.88 -10.97
CA ASP A 81 -0.34 -8.66 -11.02
C ASP A 81 0.74 -8.72 -12.10
N GLN A 82 1.44 -9.85 -12.23
CA GLN A 82 2.42 -10.05 -13.30
C GLN A 82 1.77 -9.99 -14.68
N LYS A 83 0.57 -10.56 -14.84
CA LYS A 83 -0.18 -10.51 -16.09
C LYS A 83 -0.57 -9.07 -16.44
N VAL A 84 -1.19 -8.33 -15.51
CA VAL A 84 -1.60 -6.94 -15.72
C VAL A 84 -0.40 -6.05 -16.06
N ARG A 85 0.74 -6.23 -15.38
CA ARG A 85 1.98 -5.48 -15.67
C ARG A 85 2.52 -5.76 -17.07
N ARG A 86 2.55 -7.03 -17.51
CA ARG A 86 2.95 -7.39 -18.88
C ARG A 86 2.04 -6.77 -19.92
N GLU A 87 0.73 -6.82 -19.70
CA GLU A 87 -0.25 -6.22 -20.60
C GLU A 87 -0.13 -4.69 -20.67
N THR A 88 0.23 -4.04 -19.56
CA THR A 88 0.31 -2.57 -19.46
C THR A 88 1.63 -2.01 -19.97
N TYR A 89 2.76 -2.63 -19.63
CA TYR A 89 4.11 -2.10 -19.88
C TYR A 89 4.88 -2.87 -20.96
N GLY A 90 4.31 -3.95 -21.50
CA GLY A 90 4.93 -4.82 -22.50
C GLY A 90 5.97 -5.78 -21.94
N ASP A 91 6.46 -6.68 -22.80
CA ASP A 91 7.38 -7.76 -22.42
C ASP A 91 8.77 -7.30 -21.98
N THR A 92 9.12 -6.02 -22.22
CA THR A 92 10.40 -5.45 -21.78
C THR A 92 10.39 -4.96 -20.34
N TYR A 93 9.22 -4.94 -19.70
CA TYR A 93 9.13 -4.56 -18.29
C TYR A 93 9.69 -5.70 -17.41
N PRO A 94 10.64 -5.43 -16.50
CA PRO A 94 11.19 -6.45 -15.63
C PRO A 94 10.10 -6.95 -14.69
N VAL A 95 9.62 -8.16 -14.93
CA VAL A 95 8.69 -8.83 -14.02
C VAL A 95 9.51 -9.55 -12.97
N SER A 96 9.44 -9.10 -11.72
CA SER A 96 10.03 -9.82 -10.60
C SER A 96 9.42 -11.22 -10.53
N PRO A 97 10.24 -12.28 -10.37
CA PRO A 97 9.71 -13.63 -10.19
C PRO A 97 8.83 -13.70 -8.95
N ILE A 98 7.88 -14.63 -8.95
CA ILE A 98 7.09 -14.92 -7.74
C ILE A 98 8.07 -15.42 -6.67
N ASP A 99 7.93 -14.89 -5.45
CA ASP A 99 8.72 -15.31 -4.31
C ASP A 99 8.20 -16.66 -3.79
N GLU A 100 8.82 -17.74 -4.26
CA GLU A 100 8.46 -19.10 -3.86
C GLU A 100 8.81 -19.38 -2.40
N ASP A 101 9.85 -18.74 -1.85
CA ASP A 101 10.22 -18.92 -0.44
C ASP A 101 9.16 -18.30 0.48
N PHE A 102 8.63 -17.13 0.12
CA PHE A 102 7.50 -16.51 0.83
C PHE A 102 6.24 -17.38 0.76
N LEU A 103 5.89 -17.92 -0.40
CA LEU A 103 4.71 -18.78 -0.54
C LEU A 103 4.85 -20.10 0.23
N ASN A 104 6.05 -20.69 0.25
CA ASN A 104 6.34 -21.87 1.05
C ASN A 104 6.23 -21.56 2.54
N ALA A 105 6.76 -20.42 3.00
CA ALA A 105 6.64 -19.98 4.39
C ALA A 105 5.17 -19.77 4.81
N LEU A 106 4.33 -19.20 3.95
CA LEU A 106 2.89 -19.10 4.18
C LEU A 106 2.23 -20.49 4.31
N ALA A 107 2.64 -21.44 3.46
CA ALA A 107 2.14 -22.81 3.48
C ALA A 107 2.54 -23.62 4.72
N GLU A 108 3.64 -23.26 5.40
CA GLU A 108 3.99 -23.86 6.71
C GLU A 108 3.01 -23.46 7.83
N GLY A 109 2.25 -22.38 7.62
CA GLY A 109 1.19 -21.93 8.51
C GLY A 109 1.55 -20.64 9.24
N MET A 110 1.21 -19.51 8.61
CA MET A 110 1.23 -18.20 9.26
C MET A 110 -0.05 -18.01 10.09
N PRO A 111 0.02 -17.68 11.39
CA PRO A 111 -1.16 -17.39 12.20
C PRO A 111 -1.85 -16.09 11.72
N PRO A 112 -3.16 -15.91 12.02
CA PRO A 112 -3.83 -14.64 11.76
C PRO A 112 -3.05 -13.47 12.35
N SER A 113 -2.66 -12.53 11.49
CA SER A 113 -1.71 -11.47 11.81
C SER A 113 -2.16 -10.15 11.21
N GLY A 114 -1.77 -9.05 11.85
CA GLY A 114 -1.89 -7.71 11.28
C GLY A 114 -0.52 -7.05 11.22
N GLY A 115 -0.26 -6.36 10.12
CA GLY A 115 0.97 -5.60 9.89
C GLY A 115 0.68 -4.12 9.71
N ILE A 116 1.66 -3.28 10.05
CA ILE A 116 1.65 -1.85 9.73
C ILE A 116 3.05 -1.39 9.34
N ALA A 117 3.13 -0.63 8.25
CA ALA A 117 4.31 0.10 7.85
C ALA A 117 4.12 1.58 8.16
N VAL A 118 5.06 2.18 8.90
CA VAL A 118 5.03 3.59 9.30
C VAL A 118 6.17 4.35 8.63
N GLY A 119 5.85 5.46 7.98
CA GLY A 119 6.83 6.38 7.40
C GLY A 119 7.50 7.23 8.47
N VAL A 120 8.59 6.74 9.04
CA VAL A 120 9.33 7.44 10.12
C VAL A 120 9.80 8.83 9.67
N ASP A 121 10.33 8.96 8.45
CA ASP A 121 10.79 10.26 7.94
C ASP A 121 9.65 11.28 7.83
N ARG A 122 8.48 10.86 7.33
CA ARG A 122 7.28 11.71 7.26
C ARG A 122 6.77 12.09 8.65
N MET A 123 6.90 11.18 9.63
CA MET A 123 6.54 11.45 11.01
C MET A 123 7.48 12.49 11.64
N VAL A 124 8.80 12.37 11.42
CA VAL A 124 9.79 13.36 11.86
C VAL A 124 9.53 14.71 11.19
N GLN A 125 9.30 14.72 9.88
CA GLN A 125 8.93 15.90 9.09
C GLN A 125 7.74 16.64 9.70
N LEU A 126 6.68 15.92 10.01
CA LEU A 126 5.48 16.46 10.63
C LEU A 126 5.77 17.06 12.02
N PHE A 127 6.45 16.33 12.89
CA PHE A 127 6.70 16.77 14.27
C PHE A 127 7.76 17.86 14.38
N ALA A 128 8.70 17.92 13.44
CA ALA A 128 9.68 19.00 13.32
C ALA A 128 9.09 20.26 12.64
N ASN A 129 7.87 20.18 12.09
CA ASN A 129 7.26 21.22 11.28
C ASN A 129 8.18 21.65 10.12
N GLU A 130 8.83 20.68 9.48
CA GLU A 130 9.73 20.89 8.35
C GLU A 130 8.99 20.54 7.04
N PRO A 131 8.83 21.45 6.07
CA PRO A 131 8.11 21.14 4.83
C PRO A 131 8.89 20.21 3.87
N GLU A 132 10.21 20.08 4.01
CA GLU A 132 11.04 19.32 3.08
C GLU A 132 11.62 18.05 3.73
N LEU A 133 11.21 16.87 3.22
CA LEU A 133 11.64 15.58 3.77
C LEU A 133 13.17 15.45 3.85
N ALA A 134 13.87 15.95 2.82
CA ALA A 134 15.32 15.89 2.74
C ALA A 134 16.03 16.54 3.94
N LYS A 135 15.45 17.59 4.56
CA LYS A 135 16.04 18.25 5.73
C LYS A 135 15.88 17.48 7.03
N THR A 136 15.09 16.40 7.01
CA THR A 136 14.95 15.49 8.15
C THR A 136 15.88 14.28 8.06
N LEU A 137 16.52 14.09 6.91
CA LEU A 137 17.49 13.03 6.71
C LEU A 137 18.86 13.45 7.23
N TRP A 138 19.57 12.51 7.83
CA TRP A 138 20.93 12.75 8.33
C TRP A 138 21.94 12.99 7.21
N LEU A 139 21.79 12.28 6.09
CA LEU A 139 22.60 12.46 4.88
C LEU A 139 21.70 12.92 3.75
N GLU A 140 22.11 13.98 3.06
CA GLU A 140 21.43 14.44 1.86
C GLU A 140 21.62 13.40 0.74
N SER A 141 20.52 13.00 0.10
CA SER A 141 20.59 12.29 -1.17
C SER A 141 20.80 13.32 -2.28
N GLU A 142 21.99 13.39 -2.88
CA GLU A 142 22.18 14.16 -4.11
C GLU A 142 21.39 13.48 -5.25
N PRO A 143 20.48 14.20 -5.95
CA PRO A 143 19.80 13.64 -7.10
C PRO A 143 20.82 13.21 -8.16
N GLY A 144 20.88 11.91 -8.48
CA GLY A 144 21.70 11.37 -9.58
C GLY A 144 23.00 10.67 -9.19
N LYS A 145 23.32 10.51 -7.90
CA LYS A 145 24.38 9.61 -7.43
C LYS A 145 23.78 8.43 -6.68
N ILE A 146 23.38 7.40 -7.43
CA ILE A 146 23.17 6.06 -6.89
C ILE A 146 24.40 5.28 -7.36
N GLU A 147 25.34 5.02 -6.45
CA GLU A 147 26.39 4.00 -6.66
C GLU A 147 25.82 2.60 -6.40
#